data_AF-A0A533S4X6-F1
#
_entry.id   AF-A0A533S4X6-F1
#
_cell.length_a   1.000
_cell.length_b   1.000
_cell.length_c   1.000
_cell.angle_alpha   90.00
_cell.angle_beta   90.00
_cell.angle_gamma   90.00
#
_symmetry.space_group_name_H-M   'P 1'
#
loop_
_entity.id
_entity.type
_entity.pdbx_description
1 polymer ?
#
loop_
_entity_poly.entity_id
_entity_poly.type
_entity_poly.pdbx_seq_one_letter_code
_entity_poly.pdbx_strand_id
1 'polypeptide(L)'
;MKSTHGRIIALLILLAVTFMLLGVSSYREYRHRTVREAQNRLLQQQLQTADAIADDRTAVAAYKKLRPALPEIQLRILQRQWRSAMELMNYLQRARLNTELQGKTAEYGTRLTALLDEMLDRCGVMLTDSATLRSEILWQVYNIAGSVKVLNALVLLENEQTADKVQGVMRDALTDFKAAVEAVDKADVPPLQKNIPRWNLELLNGEQYVKKIEVSMTDMDKNQALKENLETLLPEMGGYAPGEPIETKIEK
;
A
#
# COMPACT_ATOMS: atom_id res chain seq x y z
N MET A 1 29.24 -53.18 -47.41
CA MET A 1 28.96 -53.53 -46.00
C MET A 1 29.71 -52.67 -44.96
N LYS A 2 30.92 -52.14 -45.21
CA LYS A 2 31.65 -51.31 -44.21
C LYS A 2 31.01 -49.93 -43.91
N SER A 3 30.30 -49.33 -44.88
CA SER A 3 29.68 -47.99 -44.75
C SER A 3 28.51 -47.92 -43.77
N THR A 4 27.70 -48.99 -43.69
CA THR A 4 26.51 -49.04 -42.80
C THR A 4 26.87 -49.17 -41.33
N HIS A 5 27.91 -49.94 -40.99
CA HIS A 5 28.36 -50.09 -39.60
C HIS A 5 28.98 -48.80 -39.03
N GLY A 6 29.73 -48.04 -39.82
CA GLY A 6 30.26 -46.75 -39.40
C GLY A 6 29.17 -45.73 -39.06
N ARG A 7 28.06 -45.72 -39.84
CA ARG A 7 26.89 -44.85 -39.59
C ARG A 7 26.14 -45.23 -38.31
N ILE A 8 25.99 -46.53 -38.04
CA ILE A 8 25.33 -47.02 -36.81
C ILE A 8 26.16 -46.64 -35.57
N ILE A 9 27.49 -46.82 -35.62
CA ILE A 9 28.38 -46.43 -34.51
C ILE A 9 28.32 -44.92 -34.27
N ALA A 10 28.36 -44.11 -35.33
CA ALA A 10 28.24 -42.65 -35.21
C ALA A 10 26.90 -42.23 -34.59
N LEU A 11 25.78 -42.87 -34.99
CA LEU A 11 24.46 -42.63 -34.39
C LEU A 11 24.41 -43.01 -32.91
N LEU A 12 25.00 -44.14 -32.52
CA LEU A 12 25.06 -44.56 -31.11
C LEU A 12 25.87 -43.60 -30.25
N ILE A 13 27.00 -43.11 -30.76
CA ILE A 13 27.81 -42.10 -30.07
C ILE A 13 27.02 -40.80 -29.92
N LEU A 14 26.36 -40.35 -30.99
CA LEU A 14 25.60 -39.10 -30.97
C LEU A 14 24.40 -39.19 -30.01
N LEU A 15 23.73 -40.35 -29.97
CA LEU A 15 22.67 -40.66 -29.01
C LEU A 15 23.19 -40.68 -27.56
N ALA A 16 24.34 -41.30 -27.31
CA ALA A 16 24.95 -41.33 -25.99
C ALA A 16 25.32 -39.92 -25.50
N VAL A 17 25.87 -39.09 -26.39
CA VAL A 17 26.22 -37.69 -26.08
C VAL A 17 24.97 -36.86 -25.81
N THR A 18 23.89 -37.00 -26.58
CA THR A 18 22.63 -36.27 -26.31
C THR A 18 22.00 -36.69 -24.99
N PHE A 19 21.98 -37.99 -24.66
CA PHE A 19 21.50 -38.45 -23.35
C PHE A 19 22.37 -37.93 -22.20
N MET A 20 23.70 -37.86 -22.38
CA MET A 20 24.59 -37.29 -21.38
C MET A 20 24.30 -35.79 -21.15
N LEU A 21 24.12 -35.01 -22.23
CA LEU A 21 23.79 -33.58 -22.14
C LEU A 21 22.42 -33.34 -21.50
N LEU A 22 21.40 -34.14 -21.84
CA LEU A 22 20.08 -34.09 -21.22
C LEU A 22 20.11 -34.49 -19.74
N GLY A 23 20.93 -35.47 -19.38
CA GLY A 23 21.15 -35.85 -17.98
C GLY A 23 21.78 -34.71 -17.17
N VAL A 24 22.77 -34.02 -17.73
CA VAL A 24 23.41 -32.85 -17.09
C VAL A 24 22.43 -31.68 -16.96
N SER A 25 21.64 -31.37 -17.99
CA SER A 25 20.65 -30.28 -17.92
C SER A 25 19.56 -30.58 -16.90
N SER A 26 19.00 -31.79 -16.93
CA SER A 26 17.98 -32.25 -15.97
C SER A 26 18.49 -32.22 -14.53
N TYR A 27 19.72 -32.68 -14.30
CA TYR A 27 20.33 -32.63 -12.96
C TYR A 27 20.55 -31.20 -12.47
N ARG A 28 21.01 -30.29 -13.34
CA ARG A 28 21.15 -28.87 -12.99
C ARG A 28 19.81 -28.24 -12.67
N GLU A 29 18.80 -28.49 -13.50
CA GLU A 29 17.46 -27.96 -13.29
C GLU A 29 16.85 -28.49 -11.99
N TYR A 30 17.00 -29.79 -11.71
CA TYR A 30 16.59 -30.40 -10.45
C TYR A 30 17.28 -29.72 -9.26
N ARG A 31 18.61 -29.58 -9.28
CA ARG A 31 19.36 -28.86 -8.22
C ARG A 31 18.87 -27.43 -8.03
N HIS A 32 18.64 -26.70 -9.12
CA HIS A 32 18.11 -25.33 -9.05
C HIS A 32 16.71 -25.28 -8.44
N ARG A 33 15.83 -26.21 -8.80
CA ARG A 33 14.49 -26.33 -8.20
C ARG A 33 14.57 -26.65 -6.70
N THR A 34 15.38 -27.63 -6.30
CA THR A 34 15.54 -28.00 -4.89
C THR A 34 16.08 -26.84 -4.05
N VAL A 35 17.06 -26.10 -4.56
CA VAL A 35 17.60 -24.91 -3.86
C VAL A 35 16.55 -23.81 -3.74
N ARG A 36 15.79 -23.54 -4.80
CA ARG A 36 14.69 -22.55 -4.77
C ARG A 36 13.58 -22.95 -3.81
N GLU A 37 13.19 -24.24 -3.79
CA GLU A 37 12.20 -24.74 -2.84
C GLU A 37 12.66 -24.58 -1.39
N ALA A 38 13.92 -24.91 -1.10
CA ALA A 38 14.48 -24.71 0.24
C ALA A 38 14.48 -23.24 0.66
N GLN A 39 14.87 -22.33 -0.25
CA GLN A 39 14.82 -20.88 -0.03
C GLN A 39 13.39 -20.38 0.19
N ASN A 40 12.43 -20.85 -0.61
CA ASN A 40 11.03 -20.47 -0.47
C ASN A 40 10.43 -20.95 0.85
N ARG A 41 10.74 -22.17 1.29
CA ARG A 41 10.29 -22.68 2.59
C ARG A 41 10.89 -21.86 3.74
N LEU A 42 12.18 -21.53 3.66
CA LEU A 42 12.83 -20.69 4.65
C LEU A 42 12.17 -19.30 4.71
N LEU A 43 11.95 -18.68 3.56
CA LEU A 43 11.29 -17.38 3.47
C LEU A 43 9.87 -17.43 4.05
N GLN A 44 9.11 -18.48 3.74
CA GLN A 44 7.76 -18.67 4.26
C GLN A 44 7.75 -18.82 5.79
N GLN A 45 8.70 -19.57 6.35
CA GLN A 45 8.85 -19.72 7.80
C GLN A 45 9.23 -18.39 8.47
N GLN A 46 10.15 -17.64 7.86
CA GLN A 46 10.54 -16.31 8.35
C GLN A 46 9.38 -15.31 8.26
N LEU A 47 8.57 -15.38 7.20
CA LEU A 47 7.36 -14.57 7.05
C LEU A 47 6.34 -14.90 8.14
N GLN A 48 6.06 -16.18 8.39
CA GLN A 48 5.17 -16.59 9.47
C GLN A 48 5.66 -16.11 10.84
N THR A 49 6.96 -16.17 11.07
CA THR A 49 7.57 -15.67 12.31
C THR A 49 7.36 -14.17 12.45
N ALA A 50 7.56 -13.40 11.38
CA ALA A 50 7.32 -11.96 11.37
C ALA A 50 5.83 -11.60 11.50
N ASP A 51 4.94 -12.37 10.85
CA ASP A 51 3.49 -12.20 10.91
C ASP A 51 2.96 -12.42 12.34
N ALA A 52 3.55 -13.36 13.09
CA ALA A 52 3.19 -13.67 14.47
C ALA A 52 3.61 -12.58 15.49
N ILE A 53 4.44 -11.61 15.10
CA ILE A 53 4.84 -10.52 15.98
C ILE A 53 3.66 -9.54 16.16
N ALA A 54 3.25 -9.36 17.42
CA ALA A 54 2.15 -8.45 17.77
C ALA A 54 2.55 -6.98 17.64
N ASP A 55 3.73 -6.61 18.17
CA ASP A 55 4.25 -5.24 18.12
C ASP A 55 4.63 -4.84 16.68
N ASP A 56 3.98 -3.80 16.16
CA ASP A 56 4.12 -3.40 14.76
C ASP A 56 5.55 -2.95 14.42
N ARG A 57 6.26 -2.30 15.35
CA ARG A 57 7.65 -1.85 15.13
C ARG A 57 8.61 -3.03 15.01
N THR A 58 8.47 -3.99 15.91
CA THR A 58 9.27 -5.22 15.91
C THR A 58 8.97 -6.05 14.67
N ALA A 59 7.70 -6.13 14.25
CA ALA A 59 7.30 -6.78 13.01
C ALA A 59 7.92 -6.11 11.77
N VAL A 60 7.86 -4.77 11.67
CA VAL A 60 8.50 -4.02 10.58
C VAL A 60 10.00 -4.27 10.53
N ALA A 61 10.68 -4.27 11.67
CA ALA A 61 12.11 -4.58 11.75
C ALA A 61 12.42 -6.01 11.31
N ALA A 62 11.55 -6.98 11.60
CA ALA A 62 11.68 -8.35 11.13
C ALA A 62 11.50 -8.46 9.61
N TYR A 63 10.47 -7.83 9.03
CA TYR A 63 10.24 -7.83 7.58
C TYR A 63 11.40 -7.18 6.81
N LYS A 64 11.98 -6.08 7.31
CA LYS A 64 13.11 -5.39 6.66
C LYS A 64 14.36 -6.29 6.51
N LYS A 65 14.51 -7.32 7.35
CA LYS A 65 15.60 -8.31 7.30
C LYS A 65 15.39 -9.41 6.25
N LEU A 66 14.17 -9.58 5.74
CA LEU A 66 13.86 -10.64 4.78
C LEU A 66 14.45 -10.33 3.40
N ARG A 67 14.89 -11.40 2.72
CA ARG A 67 15.47 -11.36 1.38
C ARG A 67 14.90 -12.51 0.54
N PRO A 68 14.50 -12.26 -0.73
CA PRO A 68 14.45 -10.96 -1.42
C PRO A 68 13.35 -10.04 -0.87
N ALA A 69 13.47 -8.73 -1.13
CA ALA A 69 12.51 -7.71 -0.69
C ALA A 69 11.28 -7.65 -1.62
N LEU A 70 10.48 -8.71 -1.61
CA LEU A 70 9.30 -8.85 -2.48
C LEU A 70 8.25 -7.73 -2.24
N PRO A 71 7.48 -7.32 -3.26
CA PRO A 71 6.43 -6.32 -3.12
C PRO A 71 5.40 -6.63 -2.01
N GLU A 72 5.08 -7.91 -1.80
CA GLU A 72 4.17 -8.36 -0.74
C GLU A 72 4.74 -8.08 0.66
N ILE A 73 6.06 -8.19 0.81
CA ILE A 73 6.74 -7.88 2.08
C ILE A 73 6.70 -6.37 2.33
N GLN A 74 6.92 -5.56 1.28
CA GLN A 74 6.82 -4.10 1.37
C GLN A 74 5.40 -3.66 1.74
N LEU A 75 4.38 -4.29 1.14
CA LEU A 75 2.99 -4.01 1.47
C LEU A 75 2.66 -4.38 2.92
N ARG A 76 3.15 -5.51 3.45
CA ARG A 76 2.99 -5.85 4.88
C ARG A 76 3.66 -4.83 5.80
N ILE A 77 4.83 -4.31 5.43
CA ILE A 77 5.48 -3.22 6.16
C ILE A 77 4.58 -1.98 6.18
N LEU A 78 4.07 -1.55 5.02
CA LEU A 78 3.16 -0.41 4.93
C LEU A 78 1.91 -0.60 5.81
N GLN A 79 1.29 -1.78 5.79
CA GLN A 79 0.11 -2.08 6.61
C GLN A 79 0.39 -2.04 8.12
N ARG A 80 1.60 -2.43 8.55
CA ARG A 80 2.04 -2.32 9.96
C ARG A 80 2.35 -0.87 10.33
N GLN A 81 3.02 -0.13 9.45
CA GLN A 81 3.30 1.30 9.64
C GLN A 81 2.01 2.12 9.71
N TRP A 82 1.01 1.80 8.88
CA TRP A 82 -0.31 2.44 8.92
C TRP A 82 -0.98 2.29 10.29
N ARG A 83 -0.97 1.07 10.86
CA ARG A 83 -1.50 0.84 12.22
C ARG A 83 -0.76 1.65 13.28
N SER A 84 0.58 1.70 13.20
CA SER A 84 1.39 2.55 14.07
C SER A 84 1.08 4.05 13.92
N ALA A 85 0.79 4.52 12.70
CA ALA A 85 0.41 5.90 12.43
C ALA A 85 -0.96 6.24 13.06
N MET A 86 -1.95 5.35 12.92
CA MET A 86 -3.26 5.50 13.57
C MET A 86 -3.16 5.51 15.09
N GLU A 87 -2.28 4.69 15.66
CA GLU A 87 -2.00 4.69 17.11
C GLU A 87 -1.37 6.01 17.57
N LEU A 88 -0.35 6.50 16.84
CA LEU A 88 0.27 7.80 17.10
C LEU A 88 -0.72 8.96 16.99
N MET A 89 -1.62 8.94 16.00
CA MET A 89 -2.69 9.93 15.87
C MET A 89 -3.62 9.91 17.09
N ASN A 90 -4.00 8.72 17.60
CA ASN A 90 -4.82 8.60 18.81
C ASN A 90 -4.07 9.15 20.04
N TYR A 91 -2.78 8.85 20.19
CA TYR A 91 -1.97 9.43 21.27
C TYR A 91 -1.85 10.95 21.16
N LEU A 92 -1.69 11.48 19.95
CA LEU A 92 -1.64 12.92 19.71
C LEU A 92 -2.96 13.60 20.10
N GLN A 93 -4.10 13.03 19.70
CA GLN A 93 -5.43 13.54 20.07
C GLN A 93 -5.64 13.52 21.58
N ARG A 94 -5.30 12.42 22.26
CA ARG A 94 -5.37 12.32 23.73
C ARG A 94 -4.47 13.34 24.43
N ALA A 95 -3.24 13.52 23.93
CA ALA A 95 -2.29 14.47 24.49
C ALA A 95 -2.77 15.92 24.36
N ARG A 96 -3.48 16.26 23.27
CA ARG A 96 -4.05 17.60 23.08
C ARG A 96 -5.23 17.89 24.00
N LEU A 97 -6.02 16.88 24.33
CA LEU A 97 -7.18 17.01 25.20
C LEU A 97 -6.84 16.91 26.70
N ASN A 98 -5.60 16.56 27.05
CA ASN A 98 -5.14 16.39 28.42
C ASN A 98 -3.97 17.33 28.72
N THR A 99 -4.19 18.29 29.64
CA THR A 99 -3.19 19.27 30.08
C THR A 99 -1.92 18.64 30.65
N GLU A 100 -2.01 17.47 31.28
CA GLU A 100 -0.85 16.74 31.83
C GLU A 100 0.06 16.15 30.74
N LEU A 101 -0.47 15.98 29.52
CA LEU A 101 0.23 15.37 28.40
C LEU A 101 0.60 16.37 27.29
N GLN A 102 0.36 17.67 27.49
CA GLN A 102 0.68 18.71 26.49
C GLN A 102 2.15 18.70 26.06
N GLY A 103 3.08 18.38 26.98
CA GLY A 103 4.50 18.23 26.66
C GLY A 103 4.82 17.08 25.70
N LYS A 104 3.89 16.14 25.51
CA LYS A 104 4.02 14.99 24.60
C LYS A 104 3.44 15.23 23.21
N THR A 105 2.67 16.30 23.02
CA THR A 105 2.07 16.64 21.72
C THR A 105 3.12 16.84 20.63
N ALA A 106 4.20 17.57 20.93
CA ALA A 106 5.30 17.75 19.99
C ALA A 106 6.01 16.43 19.67
N GLU A 107 6.27 15.60 20.67
CA GLU A 107 6.92 14.28 20.50
C GLU A 107 6.09 13.37 19.57
N TYR A 108 4.79 13.22 19.84
CA TYR A 108 3.91 12.40 19.01
C TYR A 108 3.72 12.98 17.62
N GLY A 109 3.65 14.30 17.48
CA GLY A 109 3.57 14.98 16.19
C GLY A 109 4.79 14.68 15.32
N THR A 110 6.00 14.90 15.83
CA THR A 110 7.25 14.62 15.10
C THR A 110 7.37 13.15 14.70
N ARG A 111 7.00 12.23 15.61
CA ARG A 111 7.04 10.78 15.32
C ARG A 111 6.02 10.37 14.26
N LEU A 112 4.84 10.99 14.27
CA LEU A 112 3.81 10.76 13.27
C LEU A 112 4.30 11.25 11.91
N THR A 113 4.73 12.51 11.79
CA THR A 113 5.23 13.07 10.52
C THR A 113 6.37 12.24 9.94
N ALA A 114 7.38 11.90 10.74
CA ALA A 114 8.50 11.07 10.28
C ALA A 114 8.05 9.68 9.78
N LEU A 115 7.03 9.08 10.41
CA LEU A 115 6.48 7.81 9.97
C LEU A 115 5.69 7.95 8.66
N LEU A 116 4.90 9.02 8.50
CA LEU A 116 4.17 9.29 7.25
C LEU A 116 5.14 9.52 6.08
N ASP A 117 6.24 10.26 6.30
CA ASP A 117 7.27 10.48 5.30
C ASP A 117 7.94 9.15 4.87
N GLU A 118 8.27 8.27 5.84
CA GLU A 118 8.83 6.94 5.53
C GLU A 118 7.83 6.09 4.71
N MET A 119 6.54 6.19 5.01
CA MET A 119 5.50 5.49 4.26
C MET A 119 5.35 6.03 2.84
N LEU A 120 5.38 7.36 2.65
CA LEU A 120 5.31 7.98 1.32
C LEU A 120 6.51 7.62 0.46
N ASP A 121 7.73 7.64 1.02
CA ASP A 121 8.94 7.21 0.32
C ASP A 121 8.83 5.75 -0.13
N ARG A 122 8.39 4.85 0.77
CA ARG A 122 8.18 3.43 0.45
C ARG A 122 7.12 3.23 -0.62
N CYS A 123 5.99 3.94 -0.56
CA CYS A 123 4.98 3.92 -1.61
C CYS A 123 5.57 4.40 -2.95
N GLY A 124 6.32 5.52 -2.96
CA GLY A 124 6.96 6.05 -4.17
C GLY A 124 7.93 5.06 -4.81
N VAL A 125 8.77 4.40 -4.01
CA VAL A 125 9.67 3.34 -4.49
C VAL A 125 8.90 2.17 -5.11
N MET A 126 7.82 1.71 -4.46
CA MET A 126 7.00 0.63 -5.03
C MET A 126 6.31 1.04 -6.33
N LEU A 127 5.83 2.28 -6.42
CA LEU A 127 5.09 2.79 -7.58
C LEU A 127 5.98 3.18 -8.76
N THR A 128 7.31 3.28 -8.56
CA THR A 128 8.27 3.56 -9.65
C THR A 128 8.18 2.51 -10.77
N ASP A 129 8.04 1.24 -10.41
CA ASP A 129 7.86 0.11 -11.34
C ASP A 129 6.40 -0.39 -11.37
N SER A 130 5.43 0.51 -11.21
CA SER A 130 4.00 0.19 -11.10
C SER A 130 3.45 -0.71 -12.22
N ALA A 131 4.00 -0.62 -13.43
CA ALA A 131 3.62 -1.47 -14.57
C ALA A 131 3.92 -2.97 -14.37
N THR A 132 4.85 -3.31 -13.48
CA THR A 132 5.24 -4.70 -13.17
C THR A 132 4.52 -5.27 -11.96
N LEU A 133 3.85 -4.41 -11.18
CA LEU A 133 3.12 -4.82 -10.00
C LEU A 133 1.78 -5.46 -10.36
N ARG A 134 1.41 -6.49 -9.61
CA ARG A 134 0.09 -7.09 -9.70
C ARG A 134 -0.97 -6.11 -9.20
N SER A 135 -2.13 -6.08 -9.87
CA SER A 135 -3.24 -5.19 -9.53
C SER A 135 -3.62 -5.28 -8.04
N GLU A 136 -3.58 -6.48 -7.44
CA GLU A 136 -3.91 -6.73 -6.03
C GLU A 136 -2.99 -5.98 -5.04
N ILE A 137 -1.73 -5.74 -5.44
CA ILE A 137 -0.76 -4.98 -4.64
C ILE A 137 -0.89 -3.51 -4.98
N LEU A 138 -1.00 -3.20 -6.28
CA LEU A 138 -1.00 -1.84 -6.80
C LEU A 138 -2.12 -0.99 -6.17
N TRP A 139 -3.35 -1.52 -6.11
CA TRP A 139 -4.46 -0.78 -5.52
C TRP A 139 -4.24 -0.49 -4.03
N GLN A 140 -3.65 -1.42 -3.29
CA GLN A 140 -3.40 -1.24 -1.85
C GLN A 140 -2.31 -0.20 -1.60
N VAL A 141 -1.26 -0.19 -2.43
CA VAL A 141 -0.18 0.81 -2.32
C VAL A 141 -0.71 2.21 -2.61
N TYR A 142 -1.47 2.39 -3.70
CA TYR A 142 -2.11 3.67 -4.00
C TYR A 142 -3.10 4.08 -2.89
N ASN A 143 -3.92 3.15 -2.39
CA ASN A 143 -4.86 3.45 -1.32
C ASN A 143 -4.14 3.91 -0.04
N ILE A 144 -3.05 3.24 0.35
CA ILE A 144 -2.24 3.66 1.51
C ILE A 144 -1.56 5.01 1.24
N ALA A 145 -1.01 5.24 0.05
CA ALA A 145 -0.40 6.52 -0.31
C ALA A 145 -1.40 7.68 -0.18
N GLY A 146 -2.61 7.50 -0.71
CA GLY A 146 -3.72 8.45 -0.55
C GLY A 146 -4.05 8.69 0.93
N SER A 147 -4.25 7.63 1.72
CA SER A 147 -4.56 7.76 3.16
C SER A 147 -3.46 8.48 3.95
N VAL A 148 -2.18 8.21 3.64
CA VAL A 148 -1.04 8.87 4.28
C VAL A 148 -0.97 10.34 3.92
N LYS A 149 -1.20 10.71 2.65
CA LYS A 149 -1.27 12.11 2.21
C LYS A 149 -2.38 12.87 2.92
N VAL A 150 -3.58 12.27 3.05
CA VAL A 150 -4.70 12.87 3.81
C VAL A 150 -4.29 13.11 5.26
N LEU A 151 -3.73 12.10 5.94
CA LEU A 151 -3.32 12.24 7.33
C LEU A 151 -2.23 13.30 7.48
N ASN A 152 -1.28 13.36 6.55
CA ASN A 152 -0.24 14.39 6.54
C ASN A 152 -0.83 15.80 6.35
N ALA A 153 -1.79 15.96 5.43
CA ALA A 153 -2.48 17.22 5.20
C ALA A 153 -3.22 17.70 6.45
N LEU A 154 -3.88 16.79 7.18
CA LEU A 154 -4.55 17.12 8.45
C LEU A 154 -3.55 17.57 9.53
N VAL A 155 -2.41 16.88 9.65
CA VAL A 155 -1.35 17.26 10.60
C VAL A 155 -0.74 18.63 10.24
N LEU A 156 -0.52 18.91 8.96
CA LEU A 156 -0.02 20.20 8.48
C LEU A 156 -1.00 21.34 8.75
N LEU A 157 -2.29 21.09 8.54
CA LEU A 157 -3.36 22.06 8.77
C LEU A 157 -3.42 22.47 10.25
N GLU A 158 -3.20 21.52 11.16
CA GLU A 158 -3.17 21.79 12.60
C GLU A 158 -1.89 22.50 13.08
N ASN A 159 -0.74 22.26 12.44
CA ASN A 159 0.57 22.74 12.93
C ASN A 159 1.09 23.99 12.20
N GLU A 160 0.91 24.07 10.87
CA GLU A 160 1.54 25.09 10.01
C GLU A 160 0.54 26.07 9.39
N GLN A 161 -0.76 25.73 9.34
CA GLN A 161 -1.82 26.53 8.71
C GLN A 161 -1.52 27.00 7.26
N THR A 162 -0.64 26.31 6.52
CA THR A 162 -0.34 26.65 5.12
C THR A 162 -1.35 26.04 4.16
N ALA A 163 -2.43 26.78 3.89
CA ALA A 163 -3.54 26.34 3.04
C ALA A 163 -3.11 25.83 1.66
N ASP A 164 -2.20 26.52 0.96
CA ASP A 164 -1.78 26.13 -0.40
C ASP A 164 -1.06 24.77 -0.44
N LYS A 165 -0.23 24.50 0.56
CA LYS A 165 0.44 23.20 0.70
C LYS A 165 -0.56 22.09 1.00
N VAL A 166 -1.51 22.34 1.90
CA VAL A 166 -2.56 21.39 2.27
C VAL A 166 -3.41 21.04 1.05
N GLN A 167 -3.82 22.02 0.26
CA GLN A 167 -4.59 21.78 -0.98
C GLN A 167 -3.81 20.94 -2.00
N GLY A 168 -2.52 21.24 -2.19
CA GLY A 168 -1.66 20.44 -3.06
C GLY A 168 -1.61 18.97 -2.63
N VAL A 169 -1.36 18.71 -1.35
CA VAL A 169 -1.28 17.35 -0.79
C VAL A 169 -2.63 16.62 -0.89
N MET A 170 -3.74 17.31 -0.65
CA MET A 170 -5.08 16.73 -0.78
C MET A 170 -5.41 16.35 -2.22
N ARG A 171 -5.05 17.19 -3.20
CA ARG A 171 -5.20 16.86 -4.62
C ARG A 171 -4.37 15.63 -5.00
N ASP A 172 -3.15 15.53 -4.48
CA ASP A 172 -2.29 14.36 -4.72
C ASP A 172 -2.86 13.10 -4.08
N ALA A 173 -3.57 13.21 -2.95
CA ALA A 173 -4.28 12.10 -2.33
C ALA A 173 -5.47 11.61 -3.17
N LEU A 174 -6.23 12.55 -3.77
CA LEU A 174 -7.34 12.20 -4.68
C LEU A 174 -6.83 11.42 -5.90
N THR A 175 -5.72 11.86 -6.49
CA THR A 175 -5.08 11.17 -7.61
C THR A 175 -4.71 9.73 -7.25
N ASP A 176 -4.13 9.51 -6.06
CA ASP A 176 -3.80 8.17 -5.59
C ASP A 176 -5.06 7.31 -5.38
N PHE A 177 -6.12 7.84 -4.77
CA PHE A 177 -7.35 7.07 -4.59
C PHE A 177 -8.00 6.68 -5.92
N LYS A 178 -7.98 7.55 -6.93
CA LYS A 178 -8.46 7.19 -8.27
C LYS A 178 -7.63 6.07 -8.89
N ALA A 179 -6.30 6.17 -8.81
CA ALA A 179 -5.42 5.11 -9.28
C ALA A 179 -5.67 3.79 -8.51
N ALA A 180 -6.00 3.87 -7.22
CA ALA A 180 -6.40 2.71 -6.43
C ALA A 180 -7.73 2.11 -6.91
N VAL A 181 -8.73 2.93 -7.24
CA VAL A 181 -10.01 2.47 -7.82
C VAL A 181 -9.77 1.78 -9.17
N GLU A 182 -9.00 2.40 -10.06
CA GLU A 182 -8.69 1.80 -11.36
C GLU A 182 -7.93 0.46 -11.24
N ALA A 183 -7.03 0.36 -10.27
CA ALA A 183 -6.26 -0.86 -10.01
C ALA A 183 -7.13 -1.94 -9.36
N VAL A 184 -8.01 -1.59 -8.41
CA VAL A 184 -8.84 -2.57 -7.70
C VAL A 184 -9.91 -3.19 -8.62
N ASP A 185 -10.36 -2.44 -9.63
CA ASP A 185 -11.32 -2.94 -10.61
C ASP A 185 -10.73 -4.03 -11.51
N LYS A 186 -9.42 -3.92 -11.79
CA LYS A 186 -8.63 -4.90 -12.54
C LYS A 186 -8.15 -6.08 -11.68
N ALA A 187 -8.30 -5.99 -10.35
CA ALA A 187 -7.85 -7.03 -9.42
C ALA A 187 -8.95 -8.09 -9.21
N ASP A 188 -8.52 -9.35 -9.02
CA ASP A 188 -9.42 -10.45 -8.66
C ASP A 188 -9.61 -10.48 -7.13
N VAL A 189 -10.31 -9.48 -6.61
CA VAL A 189 -10.59 -9.32 -5.18
C VAL A 189 -12.09 -9.31 -4.89
N PRO A 190 -12.52 -9.71 -3.67
CA PRO A 190 -13.93 -9.70 -3.29
C PRO A 190 -14.56 -8.30 -3.43
N PRO A 191 -15.88 -8.20 -3.70
CA PRO A 191 -16.58 -6.91 -3.85
C PRO A 191 -16.34 -5.94 -2.69
N LEU A 192 -16.28 -6.47 -1.45
CA LEU A 192 -15.99 -5.67 -0.26
C LEU A 192 -14.65 -4.91 -0.37
N GLN A 193 -13.62 -5.54 -0.90
CA GLN A 193 -12.31 -4.91 -1.07
C GLN A 193 -12.31 -3.87 -2.19
N LYS A 194 -13.09 -4.10 -3.25
CA LYS A 194 -13.27 -3.12 -4.35
C LYS A 194 -13.87 -1.81 -3.86
N ASN A 195 -14.65 -1.84 -2.79
CA ASN A 195 -15.28 -0.65 -2.22
C ASN A 195 -14.36 0.17 -1.32
N ILE A 196 -13.28 -0.41 -0.77
CA ILE A 196 -12.37 0.29 0.16
C ILE A 196 -11.82 1.61 -0.42
N PRO A 197 -11.17 1.64 -1.61
CA PRO A 197 -10.65 2.89 -2.15
C PRO A 197 -11.76 3.87 -2.55
N ARG A 198 -12.96 3.38 -2.88
CA ARG A 198 -14.14 4.21 -3.18
C ARG A 198 -14.66 4.91 -1.93
N TRP A 199 -14.82 4.18 -0.83
CA TRP A 199 -15.20 4.76 0.46
C TRP A 199 -14.20 5.78 0.97
N ASN A 200 -12.90 5.55 0.77
CA ASN A 200 -11.87 6.52 1.15
C ASN A 200 -11.94 7.79 0.28
N LEU A 201 -12.22 7.65 -1.01
CA LEU A 201 -12.45 8.78 -1.91
C LEU A 201 -13.72 9.56 -1.52
N GLU A 202 -14.82 8.85 -1.24
CA GLU A 202 -16.09 9.42 -0.79
C GLU A 202 -15.95 10.16 0.54
N LEU A 203 -15.18 9.63 1.49
CA LEU A 203 -14.94 10.28 2.78
C LEU A 203 -14.28 11.65 2.62
N LEU A 204 -13.41 11.81 1.61
CA LEU A 204 -12.82 13.11 1.28
C LEU A 204 -13.81 14.06 0.62
N ASN A 205 -14.72 13.54 -0.20
CA ASN A 205 -15.77 14.31 -0.86
C ASN A 205 -16.97 14.62 0.06
N GLY A 206 -17.10 13.93 1.20
CA GLY A 206 -18.19 14.12 2.14
C GLY A 206 -18.19 15.53 2.74
N GLU A 207 -19.37 16.16 2.79
CA GLU A 207 -19.54 17.57 3.20
C GLU A 207 -18.86 17.93 4.54
N GLN A 208 -18.70 16.98 5.47
CA GLN A 208 -18.11 17.25 6.78
C GLN A 208 -16.59 17.51 6.73
N TYR A 209 -15.84 16.84 5.86
CA TYR A 209 -14.40 17.10 5.72
C TYR A 209 -14.14 18.33 4.88
N VAL A 210 -14.94 18.54 3.83
CA VAL A 210 -14.97 19.81 3.08
C VAL A 210 -15.25 20.98 4.02
N LYS A 211 -16.29 20.90 4.87
CA LYS A 211 -16.60 21.93 5.87
C LYS A 211 -15.49 22.13 6.91
N LYS A 212 -14.81 21.09 7.38
CA LYS A 212 -13.67 21.25 8.30
C LYS A 212 -12.50 21.97 7.64
N ILE A 213 -12.22 21.66 6.37
CA ILE A 213 -11.18 22.34 5.59
C ILE A 213 -11.61 23.79 5.35
N GLU A 214 -12.86 24.02 4.94
CA GLU A 214 -13.43 25.36 4.75
C GLU A 214 -13.36 26.22 6.02
N VAL A 215 -13.73 25.67 7.18
CA VAL A 215 -13.70 26.38 8.48
C VAL A 215 -12.28 26.71 8.92
N SER A 216 -11.29 25.89 8.55
CA SER A 216 -9.89 26.15 8.82
C SER A 216 -9.22 27.11 7.82
N MET A 217 -9.86 27.37 6.68
CA MET A 217 -9.34 28.21 5.60
C MET A 217 -10.09 29.55 5.58
N THR A 218 -9.35 30.65 5.75
CA THR A 218 -9.92 32.01 5.77
C THR A 218 -10.29 32.55 4.37
N ASP A 219 -9.93 31.83 3.30
CA ASP A 219 -10.02 32.30 1.91
C ASP A 219 -11.10 31.53 1.13
N MET A 220 -12.21 32.23 0.83
CA MET A 220 -13.42 31.64 0.22
C MET A 220 -13.19 31.13 -1.21
N ASP A 221 -12.30 31.74 -1.98
CA ASP A 221 -12.07 31.37 -3.38
C ASP A 221 -11.31 30.04 -3.50
N LYS A 222 -10.37 29.80 -2.57
CA LYS A 222 -9.62 28.55 -2.49
C LYS A 222 -10.50 27.39 -2.03
N ASN A 223 -11.44 27.66 -1.14
CA ASN A 223 -12.45 26.70 -0.70
C ASN A 223 -13.37 26.28 -1.85
N GLN A 224 -13.81 27.25 -2.66
CA GLN A 224 -14.62 27.00 -3.84
C GLN A 224 -13.87 26.14 -4.88
N ALA A 225 -12.59 26.40 -5.13
CA ALA A 225 -11.78 25.60 -6.04
C ALA A 225 -11.57 24.16 -5.55
N LEU A 226 -11.40 23.95 -4.24
CA LEU A 226 -11.32 22.61 -3.66
C LEU A 226 -12.65 21.86 -3.85
N LYS A 227 -13.77 22.53 -3.55
CA LYS A 227 -15.11 21.99 -3.73
C LYS A 227 -15.38 21.60 -5.19
N GLU A 228 -15.07 22.47 -6.13
CA GLU A 228 -15.22 22.19 -7.57
C GLU A 228 -14.39 20.99 -8.02
N ASN A 229 -13.15 20.85 -7.52
CA ASN A 229 -12.33 19.66 -7.79
C ASN A 229 -12.94 18.39 -7.17
N LEU A 230 -13.53 18.45 -5.97
CA LEU A 230 -14.16 17.29 -5.34
C LEU A 230 -15.47 16.89 -6.07
N GLU A 231 -16.25 17.87 -6.52
CA GLU A 231 -17.54 17.67 -7.21
C GLU A 231 -17.38 17.21 -8.67
N THR A 232 -16.40 17.73 -9.42
CA THR A 232 -16.17 17.38 -10.85
C THR A 232 -15.64 15.97 -11.08
N LEU A 233 -15.33 15.22 -10.00
CA LEU A 233 -14.58 13.97 -10.08
C LEU A 233 -15.37 12.73 -9.64
N LEU A 234 -16.69 12.84 -9.45
CA LEU A 234 -17.57 11.69 -9.27
C LEU A 234 -17.67 10.86 -10.57
N PRO A 235 -17.24 9.59 -10.60
CA PRO A 235 -17.59 8.71 -11.71
C PRO A 235 -19.11 8.48 -11.69
N GLU A 236 -19.79 8.73 -12.81
CA GLU A 236 -21.25 8.56 -13.00
C GLU A 236 -21.77 7.12 -12.83
N MET A 237 -20.93 6.16 -12.45
CA MET A 237 -21.33 4.79 -12.16
C MET A 237 -21.93 4.69 -10.75
N GLY A 238 -23.11 5.29 -10.58
CA GLY A 238 -23.99 5.06 -9.45
C GLY A 238 -24.68 3.70 -9.54
N GLY A 239 -24.78 3.01 -8.40
CA GLY A 239 -25.53 1.76 -8.28
C GLY A 239 -25.61 1.23 -6.84
N TYR A 240 -26.49 1.86 -6.05
CA TYR A 240 -27.09 1.43 -4.77
C TYR A 240 -26.40 1.74 -3.42
N ALA A 241 -26.89 2.84 -2.79
CA ALA A 241 -27.41 2.86 -1.42
C ALA A 241 -28.85 2.25 -1.44
N PRO A 242 -29.45 1.64 -0.38
CA PRO A 242 -29.45 2.09 1.02
C PRO A 242 -29.45 0.98 2.10
N GLY A 243 -28.93 1.32 3.28
CA GLY A 243 -29.04 0.53 4.51
C GLY A 243 -28.74 1.39 5.72
N GLU A 244 -29.34 2.57 5.77
CA GLU A 244 -29.35 3.46 6.93
C GLU A 244 -30.44 2.99 7.94
N PRO A 245 -30.30 3.28 9.25
CA PRO A 245 -30.39 4.68 9.70
C PRO A 245 -29.22 5.13 10.57
N ILE A 246 -28.63 6.25 10.14
CA ILE A 246 -28.06 7.25 11.03
C ILE A 246 -29.25 8.01 11.62
N GLU A 247 -29.82 7.50 12.71
CA GLU A 247 -30.57 8.33 13.65
C GLU A 247 -29.90 8.21 15.03
N THR A 248 -28.91 9.06 15.26
CA THR A 248 -28.57 9.49 16.63
C THR A 248 -28.94 10.96 16.75
N LYS A 249 -30.24 11.24 16.86
CA LYS A 249 -30.70 12.44 17.55
C LYS A 249 -30.34 12.28 19.03
N ILE A 250 -29.31 12.99 19.47
CA ILE A 250 -29.18 13.37 20.87
C ILE A 250 -30.16 14.54 21.06
N GLU A 251 -31.32 14.28 21.65
CA GLU A 251 -32.09 15.34 22.30
C GLU A 251 -31.52 15.60 23.70
N LYS A 252 -31.49 16.87 24.08
CA LYS A 252 -31.14 17.34 25.43
C LYS A 252 -32.25 17.01 26.42
#